data_AF-A0A7K5IC39-F1
#
_entry.id   AF-A0A7K5IC39-F1
#
_cell.length_a   1.000
_cell.length_b   1.000
_cell.length_c   1.000
_cell.angle_alpha   90.00
_cell.angle_beta   90.00
_cell.angle_gamma   90.00
#
_symmetry.space_group_name_H-M   'P 1'
#
loop_
_entity.id
_entity.type
_entity.pdbx_description
1 polymer ?
#
loop_
_entity_poly.entity_id
_entity_poly.type
_entity_poly.pdbx_seq_one_letter_code
_entity_poly.pdbx_strand_id
1 'polypeptide(L)'
;MVAPALGAGTDLDTELAAGRVFIVDYEVLDGLPTGAIHGRQQHLAAPVCLLHLGQDGRLRPIAIQLSQTPGPSSPIFLPSDEEWDWLLAKTWVRNADFYSHQALA
;
A
#
# COMPACT_ATOMS: atom_id res chain seq x y z
N MET A 1 -0.78 -3.73 14.93
CA MET A 1 0.04 -3.45 13.73
C MET A 1 0.32 -1.97 13.61
N VAL A 2 -0.68 -1.11 13.35
CA VAL A 2 -0.46 0.31 13.02
C VAL A 2 -0.42 1.30 14.20
N ALA A 3 -0.57 0.85 15.45
CA ALA A 3 -0.63 1.74 16.62
C ALA A 3 0.53 2.76 16.71
N PRO A 4 1.80 2.41 16.41
CA PRO A 4 2.90 3.39 16.39
C PRO A 4 2.73 4.53 15.37
N ALA A 5 1.94 4.31 14.31
CA ALA A 5 1.75 5.28 13.23
C ALA A 5 0.55 6.23 13.43
N LEU A 6 -0.40 5.91 14.32
CA LEU A 6 -1.62 6.69 14.53
C LEU A 6 -1.47 7.83 15.56
N GLY A 7 -0.49 7.73 16.46
CA GLY A 7 -0.29 8.64 17.60
C GLY A 7 -0.81 8.08 18.93
N ALA A 8 -0.48 8.75 20.03
CA ALA A 8 -0.87 8.29 21.37
C ALA A 8 -2.36 8.54 21.65
N GLY A 9 -3.00 7.61 22.37
CA GLY A 9 -4.37 7.78 22.88
C GLY A 9 -5.49 7.55 21.86
N THR A 10 -5.19 6.89 20.74
CA THR A 10 -6.16 6.52 19.70
C THR A 10 -5.91 5.09 19.23
N ASP A 11 -6.84 4.54 18.46
CA ASP A 11 -6.73 3.24 17.80
C ASP A 11 -7.29 3.32 16.36
N LEU A 12 -7.17 2.21 15.62
CA LEU A 12 -7.57 2.20 14.21
C LEU A 12 -9.09 2.42 14.05
N ASP A 13 -9.91 1.84 14.92
CA ASP A 13 -11.37 1.96 14.85
C ASP A 13 -11.83 3.40 15.12
N THR A 14 -11.18 4.08 16.07
CA THR A 14 -11.41 5.49 16.38
C THR A 14 -11.03 6.39 15.21
N GLU A 15 -9.86 6.17 14.59
CA GLU A 15 -9.41 6.97 13.45
C GLU A 15 -10.25 6.70 12.18
N LEU A 16 -10.75 5.47 12.00
CA LEU A 16 -11.72 5.12 10.97
C LEU A 16 -13.04 5.87 11.18
N ALA A 17 -13.61 5.81 12.39
CA ALA A 17 -14.85 6.51 12.73
C ALA A 17 -14.72 8.04 12.60
N ALA A 18 -13.53 8.58 12.84
CA ALA A 18 -13.22 10.00 12.65
C ALA A 18 -13.03 10.40 11.17
N GLY A 19 -13.06 9.46 10.21
CA GLY A 19 -12.84 9.75 8.79
C GLY A 19 -11.40 10.17 8.46
N ARG A 20 -10.42 9.71 9.25
CA ARG A 20 -9.00 10.05 9.09
C ARG A 20 -8.18 8.95 8.45
N VAL A 21 -8.79 7.82 8.14
CA VAL A 21 -8.16 6.69 7.46
C VAL A 21 -8.67 6.62 6.03
N PHE A 22 -7.74 6.49 5.09
CA PHE A 22 -7.99 6.47 3.65
C PHE A 22 -7.39 5.20 3.05
N ILE A 23 -7.92 4.77 1.92
CA ILE A 23 -7.45 3.59 1.21
C ILE A 23 -7.18 3.93 -0.25
N VAL A 24 -6.11 3.35 -0.80
CA VAL A 24 -5.90 3.26 -2.25
C VAL A 24 -5.82 1.79 -2.60
N ASP A 25 -6.77 1.33 -3.41
CA ASP A 25 -6.92 -0.07 -3.78
C ASP A 25 -6.67 -0.24 -5.29
N TYR A 26 -5.68 -1.07 -5.63
CA TYR A 26 -5.31 -1.38 -7.01
C TYR A 26 -5.82 -2.76 -7.46
N GLU A 27 -6.96 -3.22 -6.94
CA GLU A 27 -7.63 -4.47 -7.35
C GLU A 27 -7.76 -4.63 -8.87
N VAL A 28 -7.97 -3.52 -9.60
CA VAL A 28 -8.06 -3.52 -11.08
C VAL A 28 -6.82 -4.07 -11.79
N LEU A 29 -5.66 -4.11 -11.10
CA LEU A 29 -4.41 -4.65 -11.63
C LEU A 29 -4.22 -6.14 -11.33
N ASP A 30 -5.09 -6.74 -10.51
CA ASP A 30 -4.95 -8.13 -10.10
C ASP A 30 -5.14 -9.10 -11.27
N GLY A 31 -4.28 -10.11 -11.33
CA GLY A 31 -4.29 -11.13 -12.38
C GLY A 31 -3.97 -10.63 -13.81
N LEU A 32 -3.61 -9.36 -14.00
CA LEU A 32 -3.25 -8.87 -15.33
C LEU A 32 -1.97 -9.54 -15.85
N PRO A 33 -1.93 -9.92 -17.14
CA PRO A 33 -0.76 -10.54 -17.73
C PRO A 33 0.39 -9.54 -17.83
N THR A 34 1.60 -9.99 -17.50
CA THR A 34 2.82 -9.17 -17.59
C THR A 34 3.69 -9.59 -18.77
N GLY A 35 4.23 -8.60 -19.48
CA GLY A 35 5.12 -8.81 -20.61
C GLY A 35 6.58 -9.04 -20.22
N ALA A 36 7.46 -9.00 -21.22
CA ALA A 36 8.90 -9.03 -21.05
C ALA A 36 9.56 -7.80 -21.68
N ILE A 37 10.56 -7.22 -20.99
CA ILE A 37 11.37 -6.11 -21.48
C ILE A 37 12.79 -6.63 -21.70
N HIS A 38 13.31 -6.49 -22.93
CA HIS A 38 14.60 -7.07 -23.33
C HIS A 38 14.73 -8.57 -23.00
N GLY A 39 13.64 -9.32 -23.20
CA GLY A 39 13.57 -10.76 -22.91
C GLY A 39 13.48 -11.12 -21.42
N ARG A 40 13.39 -10.14 -20.51
CA ARG A 40 13.24 -10.38 -19.06
C ARG A 40 11.79 -10.22 -18.64
N GLN A 41 11.25 -11.25 -17.98
CA GLN A 41 9.91 -11.23 -17.40
C GLN A 41 9.74 -10.03 -16.47
N GLN A 42 8.64 -9.30 -16.64
CA GLN A 42 8.26 -8.23 -15.73
C GLN A 42 7.21 -8.74 -14.74
N HIS A 43 7.06 -8.01 -13.63
CA HIS A 43 6.14 -8.35 -12.56
C HIS A 43 5.26 -7.15 -12.27
N LEU A 44 4.04 -7.43 -11.81
CA LEU A 44 3.05 -6.45 -11.43
C LEU A 44 2.44 -6.89 -10.10
N ALA A 45 2.17 -5.92 -9.24
CA ALA A 45 1.46 -6.10 -7.99
C ALA A 45 0.08 -5.43 -8.08
N ALA A 46 -0.87 -5.89 -7.27
CA ALA A 46 -2.18 -5.27 -7.07
C ALA A 46 -2.32 -4.84 -5.60
N PRO A 47 -1.58 -3.80 -5.17
CA PRO A 47 -1.47 -3.48 -3.76
C PRO A 47 -2.72 -2.82 -3.18
N VAL A 48 -2.87 -2.97 -1.87
CA VAL A 48 -3.79 -2.20 -1.03
C VAL A 48 -2.95 -1.35 -0.07
N CYS A 49 -3.10 -0.02 -0.15
CA CYS A 49 -2.35 0.94 0.65
C CYS A 49 -3.30 1.67 1.61
N LEU A 50 -3.10 1.50 2.91
CA LEU A 50 -3.84 2.21 3.95
C LEU A 50 -3.07 3.47 4.36
N LEU A 51 -3.75 4.61 4.39
CA LEU A 51 -3.18 5.90 4.77
C LEU A 51 -3.92 6.52 5.95
N HIS A 52 -3.21 7.30 6.75
CA HIS A 52 -3.74 8.05 7.87
C HIS A 52 -3.45 9.54 7.73
N LEU A 53 -4.46 10.38 7.95
CA LEU A 53 -4.34 11.83 7.99
C LEU A 53 -3.92 12.26 9.39
N GLY A 54 -2.64 12.57 9.58
CA GLY A 54 -2.07 13.01 10.85
C GLY A 54 -2.64 14.35 11.36
N GLN A 55 -2.44 14.65 12.65
CA GLN A 55 -2.90 15.92 13.24
C GLN A 55 -2.17 17.13 12.63
N ASP A 56 -1.01 16.91 12.03
CA ASP A 56 -0.26 17.90 11.26
C ASP A 56 -0.80 18.11 9.84
N GLY A 57 -1.96 17.53 9.52
CA GLY A 57 -2.65 17.69 8.23
C GLY A 57 -2.00 16.93 7.08
N ARG A 58 -1.04 16.02 7.36
CA ARG A 58 -0.34 15.26 6.32
C ARG A 58 -0.85 13.82 6.26
N LEU A 59 -1.21 13.40 5.05
CA LEU A 59 -1.58 12.02 4.76
C LEU A 59 -0.33 11.15 4.62
N ARG A 60 -0.28 10.01 5.33
CA ARG A 60 0.87 9.11 5.32
C ARG A 60 0.45 7.65 5.17
N PRO A 61 1.18 6.81 4.42
CA PRO A 61 0.94 5.37 4.41
C PRO A 61 1.29 4.77 5.76
N ILE A 62 0.39 3.92 6.29
CA ILE A 62 0.54 3.25 7.58
C ILE A 62 0.55 1.71 7.46
N ALA A 63 0.07 1.17 6.34
CA ALA A 63 0.16 -0.25 6.02
C ALA A 63 0.07 -0.47 4.50
N ILE A 64 0.81 -1.45 3.98
CA ILE A 64 0.78 -1.85 2.56
C ILE A 64 0.70 -3.37 2.47
N GLN A 65 -0.29 -3.91 1.76
CA GLN A 65 -0.32 -5.30 1.31
C GLN A 65 -0.10 -5.33 -0.20
N LEU A 66 0.81 -6.15 -0.72
CA LEU A 66 1.17 -6.13 -2.16
C LEU A 66 0.29 -7.01 -3.06
N SER A 67 -0.55 -7.85 -2.47
CA SER A 67 -1.54 -8.69 -3.16
C SER A 67 -2.94 -8.41 -2.61
N GLN A 68 -3.96 -8.68 -3.42
CA GLN A 68 -5.36 -8.62 -3.00
C GLN A 68 -5.71 -9.72 -2.00
N THR A 69 -5.12 -10.91 -2.16
CA THR A 69 -5.39 -12.06 -1.27
C THR A 69 -4.42 -12.09 -0.08
N PRO A 70 -4.90 -11.94 1.16
CA PRO A 70 -4.06 -12.04 2.36
C PRO A 70 -3.51 -13.46 2.53
N GLY A 71 -2.32 -13.58 3.12
CA GLY A 71 -1.76 -14.89 3.49
C GLY A 71 -0.30 -14.81 3.92
N PRO A 72 0.29 -15.94 4.35
CA PRO A 72 1.69 -15.99 4.81
C PRO A 72 2.70 -15.53 3.76
N SER A 73 2.38 -15.65 2.47
CA SER A 73 3.20 -15.19 1.34
C SER A 73 2.91 -13.74 0.91
N SER A 74 1.92 -13.09 1.51
CA SER A 74 1.54 -11.70 1.24
C SER A 74 1.46 -10.93 2.56
N PRO A 75 2.61 -10.59 3.16
CA PRO A 75 2.64 -9.85 4.41
C PRO A 75 2.06 -8.44 4.24
N ILE A 76 1.61 -7.87 5.36
CA ILE A 76 1.28 -6.44 5.46
C ILE A 76 2.52 -5.73 5.98
N PHE A 77 3.15 -4.95 5.11
CA PHE A 77 4.31 -4.13 5.42
C PHE A 77 3.90 -2.86 6.17
N LEU A 78 4.72 -2.44 7.13
CA LEU A 78 4.48 -1.32 8.02
C LEU A 78 5.65 -0.33 8.00
N PRO A 79 5.43 0.95 8.35
CA PRO A 79 6.51 1.92 8.54
C PRO A 79 7.53 1.55 9.62
N SER A 80 7.18 0.62 10.51
CA SER A 80 8.03 0.10 11.58
C SER A 80 8.92 -1.06 11.16
N ASP A 81 8.72 -1.61 9.96
CA ASP A 81 9.54 -2.69 9.43
C ASP A 81 10.93 -2.17 9.03
N GLU A 82 11.82 -3.06 8.59
CA GLU A 82 13.15 -2.67 8.12
C GLU A 82 13.06 -1.66 6.98
N GLU A 83 14.05 -0.76 6.90
CA GLU A 83 14.06 0.36 5.97
C GLU A 83 13.78 -0.07 4.52
N TRP A 84 14.45 -1.15 4.09
CA TRP A 84 14.34 -1.65 2.72
C TRP A 84 13.03 -2.38 2.45
N ASP A 85 12.45 -3.06 3.43
CA ASP A 85 11.14 -3.70 3.31
C ASP A 85 10.06 -2.64 3.09
N TRP A 86 10.07 -1.59 3.92
CA TRP A 86 9.10 -0.52 3.79
C TRP A 86 9.30 0.32 2.52
N LEU A 87 10.55 0.58 2.14
CA LEU A 87 10.86 1.30 0.90
C LEU A 87 10.42 0.51 -0.32
N LEU A 88 10.65 -0.80 -0.36
CA LEU A 88 10.26 -1.66 -1.47
C LEU A 88 8.74 -1.76 -1.57
N ALA A 89 8.02 -1.92 -0.45
CA ALA A 89 6.55 -1.94 -0.43
C ALA A 89 5.95 -0.66 -1.03
N LYS A 90 6.45 0.52 -0.62
CA LYS A 90 6.04 1.82 -1.21
C LYS A 90 6.39 1.93 -2.69
N THR A 91 7.53 1.38 -3.11
CA THR A 91 7.96 1.41 -4.52
C THR A 91 7.01 0.60 -5.39
N TRP A 92 6.54 -0.55 -4.92
CA TRP A 92 5.50 -1.34 -5.61
C TRP A 92 4.15 -0.62 -5.68
N VAL A 93 3.74 0.11 -4.63
CA VAL A 93 2.56 0.98 -4.70
C VAL A 93 2.72 2.06 -5.77
N ARG A 94 3.90 2.70 -5.86
CA ARG A 94 4.19 3.70 -6.92
C ARG A 94 4.24 3.07 -8.32
N ASN A 95 4.67 1.82 -8.44
CA ASN A 95 4.63 1.08 -9.71
C ASN A 95 3.18 0.81 -10.15
N ALA A 96 2.32 0.35 -9.24
CA ALA A 96 0.90 0.17 -9.50
C ALA A 96 0.20 1.50 -9.88
N ASP A 97 0.51 2.59 -9.18
CA ASP A 97 0.02 3.94 -9.51
C ASP A 97 0.42 4.36 -10.93
N PHE A 98 1.67 4.09 -11.34
CA PHE A 98 2.13 4.36 -12.69
C PHE A 98 1.29 3.61 -13.74
N TYR A 99 1.04 2.31 -13.55
CA TYR A 99 0.23 1.54 -14.49
C TYR A 99 -1.23 2.02 -14.53
N SER A 100 -1.84 2.24 -13.38
CA SER A 100 -3.21 2.76 -13.28
C SER A 100 -3.33 4.11 -14.01
N HIS A 101 -2.43 5.04 -13.72
CA HIS A 101 -2.40 6.35 -14.38
C HIS A 101 -2.22 6.26 -15.90
N GLN A 102 -1.33 5.41 -16.40
CA GLN A 102 -1.02 5.40 -17.84
C GLN A 102 -2.01 4.58 -18.67
N ALA A 103 -2.65 3.58 -18.07
CA ALA A 103 -3.51 2.63 -18.80
C ALA A 103 -5.01 2.91 -18.64
N LEU A 104 -5.43 3.54 -17.53
CA LEU A 104 -6.85 3.70 -17.19
C LEU A 104 -7.31 5.17 -17.10
N ALA A 105 -6.40 6.13 -16.96
CA ALA A 105 -6.72 7.55 -16.85
C ALA A 105 -6.81 8.28 -18.21
#